data_AF-F5Y6V9-F1
#
_entry.id   AF-F5Y6V9-F1
#
_cell.length_a   1.000
_cell.length_b   1.000
_cell.length_c   1.000
_cell.angle_alpha   90.00
_cell.angle_beta   90.00
_cell.angle_gamma   90.00
#
_symmetry.space_group_name_H-M   'P 1'
#
loop_
_entity.id
_entity.type
_entity.pdbx_description
1 polymer ?
#
loop_
_entity_poly.entity_id
_entity_poly.type
_entity_poly.pdbx_seq_one_letter_code
_entity_poly.pdbx_strand_id
1 'polypeptide(L)' 'MPGKYEPEIVQEDCTVYCSTCNKTIELKKGEPIPLCCGKPMEIID' A
#
# COMPACT_ATOMS: atom_id res chain seq x y z
N MET A 1 -15.02 -2.84 19.40
CA MET A 1 -15.26 -3.05 17.95
C MET A 1 -13.91 -3.39 17.33
N PRO A 2 -13.58 -4.65 17.02
CA PRO A 2 -12.26 -4.97 16.48
C PRO A 2 -12.36 -5.04 14.95
N GLY A 3 -12.46 -3.87 14.30
CA GLY A 3 -12.17 -3.76 12.87
C GLY A 3 -10.67 -3.77 12.71
N LYS A 4 -10.07 -4.96 12.65
CA LYS A 4 -8.63 -5.13 12.45
C LYS A 4 -8.28 -4.72 11.02
N TYR A 5 -7.91 -3.46 10.82
CA TYR A 5 -7.04 -3.09 9.72
C TYR A 5 -5.62 -3.46 10.16
N GLU A 6 -5.25 -4.72 9.97
CA GLU A 6 -3.83 -5.08 9.98
C GLU A 6 -3.29 -4.57 8.64
N PRO A 7 -2.46 -3.51 8.62
CA PRO A 7 -1.88 -3.05 7.36
C PRO A 7 -1.11 -4.23 6.78
N GLU A 8 -1.45 -4.65 5.56
CA GLU A 8 -0.69 -5.69 4.86
C GLU A 8 0.75 -5.20 4.76
N ILE A 9 1.61 -5.86 5.54
CA ILE A 9 3.04 -5.61 5.51
C ILE A 9 3.55 -6.33 4.28
N VAL A 10 4.19 -5.59 3.40
CA VAL A 10 4.74 -6.18 2.18
C VAL A 10 5.83 -7.17 2.58
N GLN A 11 5.70 -8.41 2.13
CA GLN A 11 6.65 -9.48 2.49
C GLN A 11 7.91 -9.46 1.64
N GLU A 12 7.88 -8.68 0.55
CA GLU A 12 8.89 -8.55 -0.50
C GLU A 12 8.83 -7.09 -0.99
N ASP A 13 9.84 -6.63 -1.72
CA ASP A 13 9.76 -5.36 -2.43
C ASP A 13 8.64 -5.40 -3.46
N CYS A 14 7.71 -4.43 -3.39
CA CYS A 14 6.61 -4.35 -4.31
C CYS A 14 6.29 -2.89 -4.63
N THR A 15 5.79 -2.63 -5.83
CA THR A 15 5.35 -1.30 -6.23
C THR A 15 3.86 -1.13 -5.96
N VAL A 16 3.50 -0.09 -5.22
CA VAL A 16 2.10 0.34 -5.06
C VAL A 16 1.80 1.54 -5.94
N TYR A 17 0.59 1.58 -6.49
CA TYR A 17 0.09 2.59 -7.41
C TYR A 17 -1.20 3.20 -6.87
N CYS A 18 -1.29 4.51 -6.98
CA CYS A 18 -2.51 5.24 -6.75
C CYS A 18 -3.10 5.68 -8.09
N SER A 19 -4.21 5.06 -8.47
CA SER A 19 -5.01 5.42 -9.65
C SER A 19 -5.64 6.81 -9.59
N THR A 20 -5.66 7.46 -8.40
CA THR A 20 -6.24 8.79 -8.22
C THR A 20 -5.26 9.92 -8.51
N CYS A 21 -4.00 9.79 -8.10
CA CYS A 21 -2.96 10.78 -8.34
C CYS A 21 -1.88 10.30 -9.33
N ASN A 22 -2.07 9.11 -9.90
CA ASN A 22 -1.12 8.43 -10.78
C ASN A 22 0.28 8.26 -10.17
N LYS A 23 0.40 8.25 -8.84
CA LYS A 23 1.67 8.08 -8.15
C LYS A 23 1.95 6.61 -7.92
N THR A 24 3.14 6.17 -8.28
CA THR A 24 3.72 4.89 -7.86
C THR A 24 4.72 5.11 -6.72
N ILE A 25 4.77 4.16 -5.79
CA ILE A 25 5.73 4.14 -4.68
C ILE A 25 6.25 2.71 -4.58
N GLU A 26 7.56 2.56 -4.55
CA GLU A 26 8.21 1.28 -4.27
C GLU A 26 8.24 1.10 -2.75
N LEU A 27 7.54 0.08 -2.26
CA LEU A 27 7.61 -0.36 -0.88
C LEU A 27 8.65 -1.45 -0.76
N LYS A 28 9.37 -1.45 0.37
CA LYS A 28 10.32 -2.51 0.71
C LYS A 28 9.68 -3.49 1.67
N LYS A 29 10.14 -4.74 1.64
CA LYS A 29 9.79 -5.75 2.64
C LYS A 29 9.79 -5.18 4.06
N GLY A 30 8.67 -5.34 4.75
CA GLY A 30 8.48 -4.83 6.12
C GLY A 30 7.75 -3.49 6.20
N GLU A 31 7.50 -2.81 5.08
CA GLU A 31 6.72 -1.58 5.06
C GLU A 31 5.21 -1.88 4.97
N PRO A 32 4.36 -1.11 5.66
CA PRO A 32 2.91 -1.20 5.50
C PRO A 32 2.45 -0.48 4.22
N ILE A 33 1.43 -1.00 3.54
CA ILE A 33 0.82 -0.31 2.39
C ILE A 33 0.17 1.01 2.86
N PRO A 34 0.62 2.17 2.35
CA PRO A 34 0.08 3.44 2.76
C PRO A 34 -1.27 3.74 2.09
N LEU A 35 -2.05 4.61 2.74
CA LEU A 35 -3.24 5.22 2.14
C LEU A 35 -2.80 6.44 1.32
N CYS A 36 -3.12 6.48 0.03
CA CYS A 36 -2.90 7.64 -0.84
C CYS A 36 -4.24 8.18 -1.34
N CYS A 37 -4.42 9.50 -1.31
CA CYS A 37 -5.65 10.17 -1.75
C CYS A 37 -6.96 9.66 -1.07
N GLY A 38 -6.85 9.10 0.14
CA GLY A 38 -7.99 8.56 0.90
C GLY A 38 -8.39 7.13 0.52
N LYS A 39 -7.61 6.43 -0.30
CA LYS A 39 -7.77 5.01 -0.63
C LYS A 39 -6.47 4.24 -0.38
N PRO A 40 -6.52 2.94 -0.06
CA PRO A 40 -5.32 2.11 -0.04
C PRO A 40 -4.71 2.08 -1.42
N MET A 41 -3.39 2.23 -1.51
CA MET A 41 -2.71 2.07 -2.78
C MET A 41 -2.80 0.62 -3.25
N GLU A 42 -2.91 0.43 -4.56
CA GLU A 42 -3.02 -0.88 -5.20
C GLU A 42 -1.63 -1.41 -5.50
N ILE A 43 -1.28 -2.62 -5.05
CA ILE A 43 -0.01 -3.25 -5.47
C ILE A 43 -0.11 -3.58 -6.96
N ILE A 44 0.83 -3.06 -7.74
CA ILE A 44 0.96 -3.28 -9.19
C ILE A 44 2.21 -4.09 -9.56
N ASP A 45 2.91 -4.60 -8.54
CA ASP A 45 3.98 -5.59 -8.66
C ASP A 45 3.43 -6.96 -9.07
#